data_AF-A0A514CNE0-F1
#
_entry.id   AF-A0A514CNE0-F1
#
_cell.length_a   1.000
_cell.length_b   1.000
_cell.length_c   1.000
_cell.angle_alpha   90.00
_cell.angle_beta   90.00
_cell.angle_gamma   90.00
#
_symmetry.space_group_name_H-M   'P 1'
#
loop_
_entity.id
_entity.type
_entity.pdbx_description
1 polymer ?
#
loop_
_entity_poly.entity_id
_entity_poly.type
_entity_poly.pdbx_seq_one_letter_code
_entity_poly.pdbx_strand_id
1 'polypeptide(L)'
;MYTLKNSKPVSGWKGGFLKEHPQCAYPDPDLSALPMLDNLANINLLQRQMPVKWPEFSWKTVPGGEESTRCFQMFAPYISRLGYTDTGRVYSIICPQQGVWIFDKICLNVEVTVTGQRGWVDEKPDAPVKGPLLAADMTVEGKIWFSPKQGIFGQLMWAILEKSHHPFPLDKAHAIKVQTHCPGKPHQPVFPLRVGESTTFKSPDFSRHSEMAWAVGHLDVEIGEITKTNDPKVDEFNELVMKAFNIASGNMLAPGNTLSWNVWFEAPELVNQHEWRTHAERWRKSIDEHHGAPDGPGSKARYYNGDEFNPLENALEEAVEDVFDFLKIHFKELIEFLKKWFDKD
;
A
#
# COMPACT_ATOMS: atom_id res chain seq x y z
N MET A 1 -24.72 -1.47 -8.14
CA MET A 1 -24.44 -0.39 -9.12
C MET A 1 -23.38 0.50 -8.48
N TYR A 2 -22.15 0.52 -8.99
CA TYR A 2 -21.05 1.31 -8.42
C TYR A 2 -21.10 2.75 -8.93
N THR A 3 -21.87 3.62 -8.26
CA THR A 3 -21.96 5.04 -8.64
C THR A 3 -20.61 5.73 -8.46
N LEU A 4 -20.18 6.55 -9.43
CA LEU A 4 -19.03 7.45 -9.24
C LEU A 4 -19.36 8.47 -8.16
N LYS A 5 -18.43 8.78 -7.25
CA LYS A 5 -18.59 9.90 -6.31
C LYS A 5 -18.51 11.21 -7.08
N ASN A 6 -17.63 11.29 -8.09
CA ASN A 6 -17.59 12.40 -9.02
C ASN A 6 -17.25 11.99 -10.46
N SER A 7 -18.08 12.41 -11.41
CA SER A 7 -17.86 12.19 -12.86
C SER A 7 -17.47 13.47 -13.61
N LYS A 8 -17.44 14.63 -12.95
CA LYS A 8 -17.12 15.92 -13.57
C LYS A 8 -16.04 16.66 -12.78
N PRO A 9 -14.97 17.17 -13.44
CA PRO A 9 -13.93 17.90 -12.75
C PRO A 9 -14.49 19.21 -12.19
N VAL A 10 -14.04 19.59 -10.99
CA VAL A 10 -14.38 20.90 -10.40
C VAL A 10 -13.81 22.05 -11.26
N SER A 11 -14.47 23.21 -11.23
CA SER A 11 -14.00 24.40 -11.95
C SER A 11 -12.70 24.96 -11.34
N GLY A 12 -12.09 25.94 -12.03
CA GLY A 12 -10.90 26.65 -11.51
C GLY A 12 -9.55 26.02 -11.86
N TRP A 13 -9.50 25.04 -12.77
CA TRP A 13 -8.24 24.57 -13.35
C TRP A 13 -7.53 25.71 -14.10
N LYS A 14 -6.28 26.00 -13.74
CA LYS A 14 -5.42 26.98 -14.43
C LYS A 14 -4.44 26.30 -15.39
N GLY A 15 -3.90 25.15 -14.98
CA GLY A 15 -2.85 24.43 -15.71
C GLY A 15 -1.60 25.27 -15.94
N GLY A 16 -0.82 24.89 -16.94
CA GLY A 16 0.38 25.61 -17.36
C GLY A 16 1.70 25.06 -16.83
N PHE A 17 1.70 24.05 -15.95
CA PHE A 17 2.93 23.43 -15.44
C PHE A 17 3.92 23.04 -16.56
N LEU A 18 3.43 22.38 -17.61
CA LEU A 18 4.27 21.93 -18.71
C LEU A 18 4.83 23.06 -19.58
N LYS A 19 4.26 24.28 -19.54
CA LYS A 19 4.81 25.42 -20.27
C LYS A 19 6.12 25.89 -19.64
N GLU A 20 6.23 25.78 -18.33
CA GLU A 20 7.43 26.12 -17.56
C GLU A 20 8.40 24.93 -17.46
N HIS A 21 7.91 23.70 -17.65
CA HIS A 21 8.67 22.46 -17.55
C HIS A 21 8.48 21.53 -18.76
N PRO A 22 8.87 21.94 -19.97
CA PRO A 22 8.63 21.16 -21.19
C PRO A 22 9.32 19.79 -21.20
N GLN A 23 10.44 19.63 -20.49
CA GLN A 23 11.14 18.34 -20.33
C GLN A 23 10.32 17.28 -19.57
N CYS A 24 9.32 17.70 -18.80
CA CYS A 24 8.44 16.81 -18.07
C CYS A 24 7.29 16.27 -18.93
N ALA A 25 7.17 16.70 -20.19
CA ALA A 25 6.09 16.29 -21.08
C ALA A 25 6.25 14.86 -21.57
N TYR A 26 5.13 14.22 -21.90
CA TYR A 26 5.12 12.95 -22.63
C TYR A 26 5.73 13.10 -24.03
N PRO A 27 6.30 12.02 -24.62
CA PRO A 27 6.17 10.62 -24.23
C PRO A 27 7.11 10.13 -23.12
N ASP A 28 8.16 10.87 -22.78
CA ASP A 28 9.18 10.44 -21.82
C ASP A 28 9.42 11.53 -20.75
N PRO A 29 8.54 11.62 -19.73
CA PRO A 29 8.64 12.64 -18.69
C PRO A 29 9.94 12.53 -17.88
N ASP A 30 10.83 13.52 -18.01
CA ASP A 30 11.96 13.70 -17.10
C ASP A 30 11.59 14.64 -15.96
N LEU A 31 11.45 14.07 -14.76
CA LEU A 31 11.13 14.81 -13.53
C LEU A 31 12.38 15.17 -12.71
N SER A 32 13.59 14.84 -13.19
CA SER A 32 14.86 15.02 -12.47
C SER A 32 15.12 16.45 -12.03
N ALA A 33 14.68 17.43 -12.82
CA ALA A 33 14.79 18.86 -12.54
C ALA A 33 13.91 19.33 -11.36
N LEU A 34 12.91 18.53 -10.97
CA LEU A 34 12.01 18.85 -9.87
C LEU A 34 12.58 18.29 -8.55
N PRO A 35 12.57 19.07 -7.46
CA PRO A 35 13.02 18.56 -6.18
C PRO A 35 12.12 17.40 -5.72
N MET A 36 12.75 16.36 -5.19
CA MET A 36 12.06 15.29 -4.45
C MET A 36 11.71 15.86 -3.08
N LEU A 37 10.42 16.12 -2.84
CA LEU A 37 9.93 16.77 -1.63
C LEU A 37 9.38 15.73 -0.65
N ASP A 38 9.50 16.00 0.64
CA ASP A 38 8.76 15.27 1.67
C ASP A 38 7.26 15.33 1.38
N ASN A 39 6.61 14.17 1.48
CA ASN A 39 5.24 13.97 1.04
C ASN A 39 4.18 14.71 1.89
N LEU A 40 4.49 15.02 3.15
CA LEU A 40 3.56 15.67 4.08
C LEU A 40 3.92 17.14 4.35
N ALA A 41 5.12 17.57 4.00
CA ALA A 41 5.60 18.94 4.25
C ALA A 41 4.79 20.04 3.55
N ASN A 42 4.13 19.74 2.43
CA ASN A 42 3.51 20.73 1.55
C ASN A 42 1.98 20.60 1.43
N ILE A 43 1.32 19.99 2.41
CA ILE A 43 -0.15 19.76 2.38
C ILE A 43 -0.94 21.08 2.26
N ASN A 44 -0.41 22.18 2.79
CA ASN A 44 -1.03 23.51 2.69
C ASN A 44 -1.08 24.06 1.25
N LEU A 45 -0.25 23.55 0.34
CA LEU A 45 -0.25 23.95 -1.08
C LEU A 45 -1.29 23.19 -1.90
N LEU A 46 -1.87 22.12 -1.35
CA LEU A 46 -2.87 21.32 -2.05
C LEU A 46 -4.16 22.11 -2.25
N GLN A 47 -4.59 22.17 -3.51
CA GLN A 47 -5.83 22.84 -3.92
C GLN A 47 -6.79 21.85 -4.58
N ARG A 48 -6.26 20.85 -5.28
CA ARG A 48 -7.00 19.88 -6.09
C ARG A 48 -6.50 18.46 -5.79
N GLN A 49 -7.39 17.48 -5.88
CA GLN A 49 -7.04 16.07 -5.74
C GLN A 49 -7.75 15.20 -6.76
N MET A 50 -7.09 14.12 -7.16
CA MET A 50 -7.71 13.00 -7.86
C MET A 50 -7.76 11.80 -6.91
N PRO A 51 -8.94 11.45 -6.38
CA PRO A 51 -9.10 10.27 -5.57
C PRO A 51 -9.10 9.02 -6.46
N VAL A 52 -8.52 7.92 -5.96
CA VAL A 52 -8.46 6.64 -6.67
C VAL A 52 -9.64 5.79 -6.25
N LYS A 53 -10.61 5.56 -7.13
CA LYS A 53 -11.76 4.70 -6.81
C LYS A 53 -11.44 3.22 -6.92
N TRP A 54 -10.68 2.84 -7.95
CA TRP A 54 -10.26 1.46 -8.13
C TRP A 54 -8.74 1.39 -8.09
N PRO A 55 -8.15 1.13 -6.92
CA PRO A 55 -6.74 0.84 -6.82
C PRO A 55 -6.51 -0.66 -7.13
N GLU A 56 -6.17 -0.98 -8.38
CA GLU A 56 -6.07 -2.36 -8.87
C GLU A 56 -4.63 -2.86 -8.82
N PHE A 57 -4.33 -3.71 -7.84
CA PHE A 57 -3.02 -4.32 -7.64
C PHE A 57 -2.91 -5.66 -8.34
N SER A 58 -1.70 -6.02 -8.74
CA SER A 58 -1.37 -7.37 -9.16
C SER A 58 0.06 -7.72 -8.82
N TRP A 59 0.29 -9.00 -8.53
CA TRP A 59 1.60 -9.57 -8.25
C TRP A 59 1.59 -11.05 -8.65
N LYS A 60 2.78 -11.64 -8.78
CA LYS A 60 2.88 -13.09 -9.03
C LYS A 60 2.86 -13.82 -7.71
N THR A 61 2.01 -14.84 -7.59
CA THR A 61 2.00 -15.70 -6.40
C THR A 61 3.22 -16.59 -6.29
N VAL A 62 3.94 -16.76 -7.41
CA VAL A 62 5.28 -17.35 -7.47
C VAL A 62 6.22 -16.27 -8.03
N PRO A 63 7.02 -15.60 -7.18
CA PRO A 63 7.98 -14.60 -7.64
C PRO A 63 8.90 -15.16 -8.74
N GLY A 64 9.08 -14.40 -9.83
CA GLY A 64 9.82 -14.84 -11.01
C GLY A 64 9.14 -15.94 -11.86
N GLY A 65 7.95 -16.41 -11.49
CA GLY A 65 7.21 -17.43 -12.22
C GLY A 65 6.45 -16.91 -13.45
N GLU A 66 5.63 -17.78 -14.04
CA GLU A 66 4.79 -17.49 -15.21
C GLU A 66 3.69 -16.45 -14.90
N GLU A 67 3.21 -15.71 -15.91
CA GLU A 67 2.10 -14.75 -15.75
C GLU A 67 0.78 -15.40 -15.32
N SER A 68 0.61 -16.71 -15.55
CA SER A 68 -0.56 -17.45 -15.05
C SER A 68 -0.65 -17.47 -13.52
N THR A 69 0.46 -17.23 -12.83
CA THR A 69 0.50 -17.10 -11.36
C THR A 69 0.17 -15.69 -10.89
N ARG A 70 -0.04 -14.72 -11.79
CA ARG A 70 -0.42 -13.37 -11.43
C ARG A 70 -1.84 -13.34 -10.89
N CYS A 71 -1.99 -12.80 -9.68
CA CYS A 71 -3.29 -12.50 -9.10
C CYS A 71 -3.55 -10.98 -9.14
N PHE A 72 -4.82 -10.63 -9.04
CA PHE A 72 -5.35 -9.28 -9.15
C PHE A 72 -6.26 -9.02 -7.95
N GLN A 73 -6.08 -7.87 -7.30
CA GLN A 73 -6.89 -7.46 -6.18
C GLN A 73 -7.12 -5.95 -6.23
N MET A 74 -8.39 -5.56 -6.19
CA MET A 74 -8.76 -4.17 -5.95
C MET A 74 -8.65 -3.91 -4.44
N PHE A 75 -7.83 -2.97 -4.03
CA PHE A 75 -7.83 -2.51 -2.63
C PHE A 75 -9.04 -1.61 -2.37
N ALA A 76 -9.23 -1.20 -1.12
CA ALA A 76 -10.39 -0.42 -0.74
C ALA A 76 -10.51 0.88 -1.58
N PRO A 77 -11.71 1.24 -2.07
CA PRO A 77 -11.91 2.47 -2.82
C PRO A 77 -11.49 3.71 -2.03
N TYR A 78 -10.98 4.72 -2.74
CA TYR A 78 -10.63 6.06 -2.21
C TYR A 78 -9.55 6.12 -1.14
N ILE A 79 -8.89 4.98 -0.88
CA ILE A 79 -7.75 4.90 0.03
C ILE A 79 -6.50 5.61 -0.49
N SER A 80 -6.39 5.74 -1.81
CA SER A 80 -5.26 6.37 -2.48
C SER A 80 -5.71 7.64 -3.19
N ARG A 81 -4.79 8.59 -3.33
CA ARG A 81 -5.08 9.88 -3.96
C ARG A 81 -3.82 10.63 -4.39
N LEU A 82 -3.98 11.48 -5.39
CA LEU A 82 -2.96 12.39 -5.90
C LEU A 82 -3.37 13.84 -5.61
N GLY A 83 -2.52 14.60 -4.93
CA GLY A 83 -2.79 15.97 -4.48
C GLY A 83 -1.85 16.99 -5.15
N TYR A 84 -2.44 18.07 -5.67
CA TYR A 84 -1.72 19.04 -6.51
C TYR A 84 -2.34 20.45 -6.45
N THR A 85 -1.65 21.41 -7.08
CA THR A 85 -2.11 22.80 -7.25
C THR A 85 -3.05 22.96 -8.45
N ASP A 86 -3.72 24.10 -8.56
CA ASP A 86 -4.53 24.46 -9.73
C ASP A 86 -3.73 24.69 -11.02
N THR A 87 -2.41 24.86 -10.91
CA THR A 87 -1.47 24.91 -12.05
C THR A 87 -0.92 23.54 -12.45
N GLY A 88 -1.10 22.52 -11.59
CA GLY A 88 -0.72 21.14 -11.90
C GLY A 88 0.51 20.59 -11.18
N ARG A 89 1.11 21.27 -10.21
CA ARG A 89 2.25 20.73 -9.46
C ARG A 89 1.78 19.76 -8.38
N VAL A 90 2.28 18.53 -8.39
CA VAL A 90 2.04 17.54 -7.33
C VAL A 90 2.88 17.88 -6.09
N TYR A 91 2.24 17.80 -4.92
CA TYR A 91 2.87 18.04 -3.62
C TYR A 91 2.66 16.92 -2.60
N SER A 92 1.71 16.02 -2.83
CA SER A 92 1.45 14.90 -1.92
C SER A 92 0.74 13.77 -2.65
N ILE A 93 1.11 12.54 -2.33
CA ILE A 93 0.54 11.28 -2.83
C ILE A 93 0.19 10.44 -1.60
N ILE A 94 -1.00 9.85 -1.59
CA ILE A 94 -1.36 8.84 -0.59
C ILE A 94 -1.44 7.49 -1.30
N CYS A 95 -0.66 6.55 -0.78
CA CYS A 95 -0.66 5.14 -1.12
C CYS A 95 -1.55 4.35 -0.15
N PRO A 96 -1.95 3.11 -0.48
CA PRO A 96 -2.94 2.40 0.30
C PRO A 96 -2.45 1.93 1.68
N GLN A 97 -3.45 1.60 2.52
CA GLN A 97 -3.34 0.89 3.78
C GLN A 97 -4.24 -0.35 3.76
N GLN A 98 -3.88 -1.39 4.48
CA GLN A 98 -4.71 -2.59 4.55
C GLN A 98 -4.57 -3.29 5.89
N GLY A 99 -5.70 -3.77 6.41
CA GLY A 99 -5.73 -4.76 7.47
C GLY A 99 -5.59 -6.16 6.88
N VAL A 100 -4.67 -6.96 7.40
CA VAL A 100 -4.51 -8.37 7.04
C VAL A 100 -4.79 -9.24 8.25
N TRP A 101 -5.57 -10.29 8.00
CA TRP A 101 -6.00 -11.24 9.00
C TRP A 101 -5.56 -12.64 8.61
N ILE A 102 -4.91 -13.31 9.56
CA ILE A 102 -4.44 -14.67 9.39
C ILE A 102 -5.10 -15.52 10.49
N PHE A 103 -6.10 -16.32 10.10
CA PHE A 103 -6.84 -17.28 10.93
C PHE A 103 -7.34 -16.73 12.28
N ASP A 104 -7.76 -15.46 12.35
CA ASP A 104 -8.17 -14.78 13.59
C ASP A 104 -7.10 -14.77 14.71
N LYS A 105 -5.86 -15.17 14.40
CA LYS A 105 -4.74 -15.29 15.35
C LYS A 105 -3.77 -14.12 15.23
N ILE A 106 -3.55 -13.64 14.00
CA ILE A 106 -2.65 -12.53 13.70
C ILE A 106 -3.44 -11.48 12.91
N CYS A 107 -3.44 -10.25 13.41
CA CYS A 107 -4.02 -9.09 12.75
C CYS A 107 -2.92 -8.05 12.56
N LEU A 108 -2.71 -7.62 11.31
CA LEU A 108 -1.63 -6.73 10.92
C LEU A 108 -2.21 -5.51 10.21
N ASN A 109 -1.67 -4.34 10.55
CA ASN A 109 -1.73 -3.17 9.70
C ASN A 109 -0.59 -3.25 8.69
N VAL A 110 -0.90 -3.01 7.42
CA VAL A 110 0.05 -2.82 6.33
C VAL A 110 -0.15 -1.42 5.78
N GLU A 111 0.90 -0.61 5.78
CA GLU A 111 0.87 0.74 5.22
C GLU A 111 2.00 0.91 4.21
N VAL A 112 1.67 1.47 3.05
CA VAL A 112 2.67 1.99 2.12
C VAL A 112 2.81 3.48 2.36
N THR A 113 3.89 3.89 3.03
CA THR A 113 4.16 5.30 3.32
C THR A 113 4.97 5.92 2.19
N VAL A 114 4.42 6.92 1.49
CA VAL A 114 5.20 7.75 0.56
C VAL A 114 6.12 8.67 1.36
N THR A 115 7.43 8.53 1.16
CA THR A 115 8.46 9.30 1.87
C THR A 115 8.97 10.49 1.05
N GLY A 116 8.83 10.41 -0.27
CA GLY A 116 9.25 11.45 -1.20
C GLY A 116 8.40 11.44 -2.45
N GLN A 117 8.13 12.63 -3.00
CA GLN A 117 7.42 12.76 -4.26
C GLN A 117 7.91 13.94 -5.10
N ARG A 118 7.65 13.84 -6.41
CA ARG A 118 7.62 14.96 -7.35
C ARG A 118 6.70 14.59 -8.50
N GLY A 119 6.01 15.55 -9.10
CA GLY A 119 5.22 15.26 -10.28
C GLY A 119 4.38 16.42 -10.75
N TRP A 120 3.52 16.12 -11.71
CA TRP A 120 2.54 17.03 -12.26
C TRP A 120 1.28 16.31 -12.76
N VAL A 121 0.21 17.09 -12.89
CA VAL A 121 -1.06 16.72 -13.49
C VAL A 121 -1.43 17.79 -14.52
N ASP A 122 -1.98 17.38 -15.66
CA ASP A 122 -2.67 18.25 -16.59
C ASP A 122 -4.08 17.73 -16.82
N GLU A 123 -5.07 18.41 -16.25
CA GLU A 123 -6.48 18.01 -16.37
C GLU A 123 -7.04 18.20 -17.79
N LYS A 124 -6.41 19.06 -18.61
CA LYS A 124 -6.89 19.48 -19.93
C LYS A 124 -5.72 19.70 -20.90
N PRO A 125 -5.04 18.63 -21.34
CA PRO A 125 -3.91 18.75 -22.25
C PRO A 125 -4.33 19.27 -23.64
N ASP A 126 -3.49 20.13 -24.23
CA ASP A 126 -3.68 20.73 -25.55
C ASP A 126 -3.21 19.77 -26.68
N ALA A 127 -3.88 18.62 -26.90
CA ALA A 127 -3.57 17.64 -27.96
C ALA A 127 -4.69 16.56 -28.08
N PRO A 128 -4.75 15.67 -29.10
CA PRO A 128 -5.84 14.70 -29.24
C PRO A 128 -5.74 13.51 -28.26
N VAL A 129 -5.33 13.76 -27.01
CA VAL A 129 -5.27 12.77 -25.95
C VAL A 129 -6.66 12.63 -25.33
N LYS A 130 -7.17 11.41 -25.24
CA LYS A 130 -8.42 11.11 -24.54
C LYS A 130 -8.18 11.13 -23.03
N GLY A 131 -8.24 12.30 -22.43
CA GLY A 131 -8.26 12.46 -20.97
C GLY A 131 -7.07 13.25 -20.41
N PRO A 132 -7.01 13.38 -19.07
CA PRO A 132 -5.94 14.10 -18.40
C PRO A 132 -4.61 13.35 -18.50
N LEU A 133 -3.51 14.07 -18.31
CA LEU A 133 -2.17 13.52 -18.20
C LEU A 133 -1.65 13.68 -16.77
N LEU A 134 -0.77 12.77 -16.37
CA LEU A 134 -0.06 12.86 -15.10
C LEU A 134 1.28 12.14 -15.19
N ALA A 135 2.27 12.63 -14.46
CA ALA A 135 3.50 11.91 -14.22
C ALA A 135 4.01 12.26 -12.82
N ALA A 136 4.41 11.26 -12.05
CA ALA A 136 5.04 11.47 -10.76
C ALA A 136 6.17 10.47 -10.54
N ASP A 137 7.18 10.85 -9.79
CA ASP A 137 8.15 9.93 -9.21
C ASP A 137 7.93 9.93 -7.70
N MET A 138 8.08 8.76 -7.08
CA MET A 138 7.93 8.63 -5.63
C MET A 138 8.93 7.65 -5.04
N THR A 139 9.16 7.81 -3.75
CA THR A 139 9.82 6.81 -2.90
C THR A 139 8.82 6.37 -1.84
N VAL A 140 8.79 5.07 -1.54
CA VAL A 140 7.90 4.52 -0.52
C VAL A 140 8.64 3.59 0.42
N GLU A 141 8.11 3.45 1.64
CA GLU A 141 8.51 2.44 2.62
C GLU A 141 7.27 1.66 3.02
N GLY A 142 7.33 0.32 2.93
CA GLY A 142 6.29 -0.54 3.47
C GLY A 142 6.46 -0.69 4.98
N LYS A 143 5.38 -0.57 5.74
CA LYS A 143 5.37 -0.74 7.20
C LYS A 143 4.31 -1.74 7.61
N ILE A 144 4.71 -2.73 8.40
CA ILE A 144 3.82 -3.75 8.94
C ILE A 144 3.93 -3.78 10.46
N TRP A 145 2.80 -3.74 11.16
CA TRP A 145 2.74 -3.87 12.61
C TRP A 145 1.43 -4.53 13.05
N PHE A 146 1.39 -5.04 14.27
CA PHE A 146 0.20 -5.69 14.80
C PHE A 146 -0.91 -4.69 15.12
N SER A 147 -2.14 -5.03 14.74
CA SER A 147 -3.32 -4.31 15.21
C SER A 147 -3.56 -4.61 16.71
N PRO A 148 -4.11 -3.66 17.49
CA PRO A 148 -4.31 -3.85 18.93
C PRO A 148 -5.17 -5.07 19.29
N LYS A 149 -4.80 -5.71 20.41
CA LYS A 149 -5.47 -6.82 21.14
C LYS A 149 -6.80 -7.34 20.54
N GLN A 150 -6.75 -8.48 19.86
CA GLN A 150 -7.94 -9.24 19.44
C GLN A 150 -7.87 -10.69 19.95
N GLY A 151 -8.96 -11.18 20.55
CA GLY A 151 -9.06 -12.54 21.09
C GLY A 151 -8.14 -12.85 22.28
N ILE A 152 -8.38 -13.96 22.98
CA ILE A 152 -7.58 -14.38 24.16
C ILE A 152 -6.13 -14.68 23.77
N PHE A 153 -5.93 -15.35 22.63
CA PHE A 153 -4.59 -15.70 22.14
C PHE A 153 -3.79 -14.47 21.69
N GLY A 154 -4.41 -13.54 20.96
CA GLY A 154 -3.77 -12.30 20.57
C GLY A 154 -3.43 -11.43 21.78
N GLN A 155 -4.26 -11.42 22.83
CA GLN A 155 -3.96 -10.73 24.09
C GLN A 155 -2.73 -11.31 24.81
N LEU A 156 -2.60 -12.65 24.85
CA LEU A 156 -1.43 -13.29 25.47
C LEU A 156 -0.15 -12.98 24.69
N MET A 157 -0.18 -13.15 23.37
CA MET A 157 0.95 -12.78 22.49
C MET A 157 1.34 -11.32 22.70
N TRP A 158 0.36 -10.41 22.68
CA TRP A 158 0.59 -8.99 22.91
C TRP A 158 1.28 -8.74 24.25
N ALA A 159 0.79 -9.35 25.34
CA ALA A 159 1.35 -9.19 26.67
C ALA A 159 2.79 -9.70 26.77
N ILE A 160 3.12 -10.79 26.07
CA ILE A 160 4.49 -11.33 26.01
C ILE A 160 5.40 -10.33 25.30
N LEU A 161 5.01 -9.89 24.10
CA LEU A 161 5.81 -8.98 23.29
C LEU A 161 6.02 -7.64 24.01
N GLU A 162 4.97 -7.07 24.61
CA GLU A 162 5.02 -5.80 25.36
C GLU A 162 5.90 -5.89 26.61
N LYS A 163 5.79 -6.97 27.40
CA LYS A 163 6.56 -7.15 28.64
C LYS A 163 7.98 -7.67 28.41
N SER A 164 8.33 -8.05 27.18
CA SER A 164 9.66 -8.56 26.85
C SER A 164 10.75 -7.47 26.83
N HIS A 165 10.36 -6.19 26.76
CA HIS A 165 11.24 -5.03 26.59
C HIS A 165 12.05 -5.01 25.28
N HIS A 166 11.68 -5.84 24.30
CA HIS A 166 12.21 -5.80 22.93
C HIS A 166 11.31 -4.92 22.03
N PRO A 167 11.85 -4.23 21.01
CA PRO A 167 11.09 -3.34 20.12
C PRO A 167 10.31 -4.11 19.05
N PHE A 168 9.45 -5.05 19.47
CA PHE A 168 8.58 -5.80 18.57
C PHE A 168 7.57 -4.89 17.86
N PRO A 169 7.06 -5.28 16.67
CA PRO A 169 6.23 -4.44 15.82
C PRO A 169 4.78 -4.33 16.33
N LEU A 170 4.58 -3.87 17.57
CA LEU A 170 3.27 -3.64 18.19
C LEU A 170 2.68 -2.27 17.83
N ASP A 171 3.47 -1.40 17.22
CA ASP A 171 3.05 -0.08 16.77
C ASP A 171 3.82 0.34 15.52
N LYS A 172 3.39 1.45 14.92
CA LYS A 172 3.99 1.98 13.68
C LYS A 172 5.45 2.44 13.86
N ALA A 173 5.86 2.86 15.06
CA ALA A 173 7.23 3.31 15.32
C ALA A 173 8.22 2.13 15.30
N HIS A 174 7.75 0.95 15.73
CA HIS A 174 8.50 -0.30 15.76
C HIS A 174 8.15 -1.25 14.60
N ALA A 175 7.44 -0.76 13.58
CA ALA A 175 6.97 -1.58 12.46
C ALA A 175 8.11 -2.30 11.72
N ILE A 176 7.80 -3.48 11.18
CA ILE A 176 8.62 -4.16 10.18
C ILE A 176 8.66 -3.27 8.95
N LYS A 177 9.88 -2.89 8.52
CA LYS A 177 10.09 -2.01 7.37
C LYS A 177 10.50 -2.82 6.16
N VAL A 178 9.66 -2.82 5.13
CA VAL A 178 9.90 -3.47 3.85
C VAL A 178 10.50 -2.45 2.88
N GLN A 179 11.69 -2.76 2.35
CA GLN A 179 12.33 -1.91 1.36
C GLN A 179 11.63 -2.04 0.01
N THR A 180 11.68 -0.97 -0.79
CA THR A 180 11.12 -0.97 -2.14
C THR A 180 12.02 -0.20 -3.10
N HIS A 181 11.96 -0.59 -4.37
CA HIS A 181 12.77 0.03 -5.42
C HIS A 181 12.14 -0.09 -6.80
N CYS A 182 12.69 0.66 -7.74
CA CYS A 182 12.36 0.56 -9.15
C CYS A 182 12.69 -0.86 -9.65
N PRO A 183 11.76 -1.54 -10.35
CA PRO A 183 11.97 -2.91 -10.80
C PRO A 183 13.30 -3.14 -11.55
N GLY A 184 14.02 -4.19 -11.16
CA GLY A 184 15.34 -4.55 -11.66
C GLY A 184 16.47 -3.60 -11.24
N LYS A 185 16.22 -2.62 -10.37
CA LYS A 185 17.18 -1.59 -9.96
C LYS A 185 17.20 -1.43 -8.43
N PRO A 186 17.80 -2.37 -7.68
CA PRO A 186 17.77 -2.40 -6.21
C PRO A 186 18.39 -1.18 -5.51
N HIS A 187 19.23 -0.42 -6.21
CA HIS A 187 19.82 0.82 -5.68
C HIS A 187 19.07 2.08 -6.09
N GLN A 188 17.93 1.94 -6.78
CA GLN A 188 17.10 3.06 -7.22
C GLN A 188 15.75 3.03 -6.47
N PRO A 189 15.62 3.73 -5.33
CA PRO A 189 14.39 3.73 -4.54
C PRO A 189 13.25 4.52 -5.20
N VAL A 190 13.58 5.32 -6.23
CA VAL A 190 12.61 6.17 -6.95
C VAL A 190 11.99 5.37 -8.09
N PHE A 191 10.67 5.25 -8.09
CA PHE A 191 9.94 4.62 -9.20
C PHE A 191 8.82 5.53 -9.75
N PRO A 192 8.49 5.37 -11.05
CA PRO A 192 7.58 6.27 -11.74
C PRO A 192 6.11 5.81 -11.66
N LEU A 193 5.22 6.77 -11.46
CA LEU A 193 3.81 6.72 -11.86
C LEU A 193 3.66 7.44 -13.19
N ARG A 194 3.08 6.76 -14.19
CA ARG A 194 2.85 7.28 -15.54
C ARG A 194 1.42 7.05 -15.98
N VAL A 195 0.87 7.92 -16.82
CA VAL A 195 -0.44 7.72 -17.47
C VAL A 195 -0.48 6.41 -18.25
N GLY A 196 -1.64 5.75 -18.24
CA GLY A 196 -1.88 4.48 -18.92
C GLY A 196 -2.01 3.29 -17.97
N GLU A 197 -2.42 2.15 -18.53
CA GLU A 197 -2.36 0.85 -17.85
C GLU A 197 -0.96 0.26 -17.99
N SER A 198 -0.66 -0.77 -17.17
CA SER A 198 0.50 -1.63 -17.39
C SER A 198 0.59 -2.10 -18.84
N THR A 199 1.81 -2.08 -19.37
CA THR A 199 2.14 -2.64 -20.69
C THR A 199 2.93 -3.95 -20.60
N THR A 200 3.31 -4.36 -19.39
CA THR A 200 4.13 -5.56 -19.15
C THR A 200 3.30 -6.84 -19.14
N PHE A 201 2.01 -6.73 -18.86
CA PHE A 201 1.04 -7.82 -18.92
C PHE A 201 -0.34 -7.28 -19.31
N LYS A 202 -1.24 -8.19 -19.69
CA LYS A 202 -2.64 -7.84 -19.93
C LYS A 202 -3.43 -7.94 -18.62
N SER A 203 -4.10 -6.87 -18.23
CA SER A 203 -5.09 -6.91 -17.14
C SER A 203 -6.37 -7.63 -17.58
N PRO A 204 -6.98 -8.47 -16.73
CA PRO A 204 -8.27 -9.10 -17.02
C PRO A 204 -9.40 -8.05 -16.96
N ASP A 205 -10.46 -8.27 -17.73
CA ASP A 205 -11.54 -7.29 -17.90
C ASP A 205 -12.21 -6.87 -16.57
N PHE A 206 -12.28 -7.77 -15.59
CA PHE A 206 -12.85 -7.46 -14.27
C PHE A 206 -12.05 -6.46 -13.43
N SER A 207 -10.78 -6.21 -13.79
CA SER A 207 -9.88 -5.24 -13.13
C SER A 207 -9.69 -3.95 -13.92
N ARG A 208 -10.41 -3.80 -15.05
CA ARG A 208 -10.30 -2.65 -15.94
C ARG A 208 -11.51 -1.75 -15.80
N HIS A 209 -11.28 -0.44 -15.75
CA HIS A 209 -12.32 0.56 -15.49
C HIS A 209 -12.32 1.69 -16.53
N SER A 210 -11.80 1.44 -17.73
CA SER A 210 -11.58 2.45 -18.79
C SER A 210 -12.83 3.20 -19.24
N GLU A 211 -13.99 2.55 -19.17
CA GLU A 211 -15.28 3.16 -19.56
C GLU A 211 -15.84 4.11 -18.49
N MET A 212 -15.34 4.03 -17.24
CA MET A 212 -15.90 4.76 -16.10
C MET A 212 -14.90 5.71 -15.43
N ALA A 213 -13.62 5.38 -15.45
CA ALA A 213 -12.58 6.16 -14.80
C ALA A 213 -12.31 7.46 -15.56
N TRP A 214 -11.94 8.50 -14.82
CA TRP A 214 -11.51 9.77 -15.40
C TRP A 214 -10.11 9.66 -16.01
N ALA A 215 -9.23 8.92 -15.36
CA ALA A 215 -7.86 8.66 -15.80
C ALA A 215 -7.39 7.31 -15.28
N VAL A 216 -6.36 6.78 -15.92
CA VAL A 216 -5.57 5.67 -15.37
C VAL A 216 -4.11 6.05 -15.36
N GLY A 217 -3.45 5.75 -14.25
CA GLY A 217 -2.01 5.71 -14.19
C GLY A 217 -1.53 4.32 -13.79
N HIS A 218 -0.25 4.09 -14.00
CA HIS A 218 0.39 2.83 -13.73
C HIS A 218 1.75 3.08 -13.07
N LEU A 219 2.04 2.25 -12.06
CA LEU A 219 3.36 2.15 -11.46
C LEU A 219 3.67 0.70 -11.13
N ASP A 220 4.95 0.38 -11.18
CA ASP A 220 5.51 -0.89 -10.72
C ASP A 220 6.52 -0.60 -9.61
N VAL A 221 6.49 -1.44 -8.58
CA VAL A 221 7.43 -1.39 -7.46
C VAL A 221 7.91 -2.80 -7.14
N GLU A 222 9.22 -2.95 -7.03
CA GLU A 222 9.83 -4.22 -6.61
C GLU A 222 10.05 -4.21 -5.10
N ILE A 223 9.75 -5.34 -4.47
CA ILE A 223 9.89 -5.55 -3.04
C ILE A 223 11.31 -6.01 -2.72
N GLY A 224 11.94 -5.34 -1.76
CA GLY A 224 13.22 -5.71 -1.21
C GLY A 224 13.10 -6.46 0.12
N GLU A 225 14.25 -6.68 0.74
CA GLU A 225 14.35 -7.29 2.07
C GLU A 225 13.75 -6.40 3.16
N ILE A 226 13.44 -7.01 4.32
CA ILE A 226 13.10 -6.24 5.51
C ILE A 226 14.33 -5.59 6.14
N THR A 227 14.15 -4.41 6.71
CA THR A 227 15.23 -3.71 7.43
C THR A 227 15.36 -4.26 8.84
N LYS A 228 16.58 -4.66 9.20
CA LYS A 228 16.92 -5.17 10.54
C LYS A 228 16.86 -4.07 11.61
N THR A 229 16.50 -4.47 12.83
CA THR A 229 16.24 -3.60 13.99
C THR A 229 17.43 -3.52 14.97
N ASN A 230 18.54 -4.22 14.67
CA ASN A 230 19.69 -4.46 15.54
C ASN A 230 19.39 -5.31 16.79
N ASP A 231 18.19 -5.86 16.90
CA ASP A 231 17.80 -6.81 17.93
C ASP A 231 17.56 -8.18 17.29
N PRO A 232 18.44 -9.17 17.49
CA PRO A 232 18.34 -10.47 16.82
C PRO A 232 17.01 -11.19 17.05
N LYS A 233 16.38 -11.02 18.22
CA LYS A 233 15.09 -11.65 18.50
C LYS A 233 13.96 -10.99 17.72
N VAL A 234 14.00 -9.66 17.61
CA VAL A 234 13.01 -8.93 16.81
C VAL A 234 13.20 -9.23 15.33
N ASP A 235 14.44 -9.32 14.87
CA ASP A 235 14.74 -9.67 13.48
C ASP A 235 14.23 -11.08 13.12
N GLU A 236 14.50 -12.10 13.95
CA GLU A 236 13.98 -13.45 13.77
C GLU A 236 12.44 -13.48 13.78
N PHE A 237 11.83 -12.81 14.75
CA PHE A 237 10.37 -12.71 14.83
C PHE A 237 9.76 -12.04 13.59
N ASN A 238 10.37 -10.96 13.11
CA ASN A 238 9.90 -10.23 11.93
C ASN A 238 9.94 -11.11 10.67
N GLU A 239 10.98 -11.94 10.50
CA GLU A 239 11.07 -12.90 9.40
C GLU A 239 9.92 -13.93 9.46
N LEU A 240 9.60 -14.44 10.65
CA LEU A 240 8.49 -15.39 10.84
C LEU A 240 7.13 -14.75 10.52
N VAL A 241 6.90 -13.52 10.98
CA VAL A 241 5.68 -12.76 10.67
C VAL A 241 5.57 -12.51 9.17
N MET A 242 6.66 -12.13 8.50
CA MET A 242 6.67 -11.90 7.06
C MET A 242 6.49 -13.19 6.25
N LYS A 243 7.02 -14.32 6.73
CA LYS A 243 6.76 -15.65 6.14
C LYS A 243 5.27 -15.97 6.17
N ALA A 244 4.62 -15.85 7.33
CA ALA A 244 3.19 -16.09 7.46
C ALA A 244 2.37 -15.13 6.58
N PHE A 245 2.72 -13.84 6.56
CA PHE A 245 2.10 -12.85 5.69
C PHE A 245 2.21 -13.22 4.20
N ASN A 246 3.40 -13.60 3.75
CA ASN A 246 3.64 -13.95 2.36
C ASN A 246 2.91 -15.22 1.95
N ILE A 247 2.84 -16.23 2.81
CA ILE A 247 2.00 -17.41 2.51
C ILE A 247 0.53 -17.00 2.37
N ALA A 248 0.01 -16.19 3.31
CA ALA A 248 -1.38 -15.75 3.31
C ALA A 248 -1.75 -14.87 2.10
N SER A 249 -0.81 -14.07 1.60
CA SER A 249 -1.02 -13.12 0.50
C SER A 249 -0.54 -13.64 -0.86
N GLY A 250 -0.02 -14.87 -0.94
CA GLY A 250 0.58 -15.39 -2.17
C GLY A 250 1.83 -14.58 -2.55
N ASN A 251 2.80 -14.50 -1.65
CA ASN A 251 4.10 -13.86 -1.81
C ASN A 251 4.05 -12.39 -2.23
N MET A 252 2.99 -11.66 -1.90
CA MET A 252 2.82 -10.26 -2.30
C MET A 252 4.01 -9.39 -1.89
N LEU A 253 4.49 -9.53 -0.65
CA LEU A 253 5.63 -8.78 -0.11
C LEU A 253 6.89 -9.66 0.00
N ALA A 254 7.02 -10.67 -0.86
CA ALA A 254 8.24 -11.47 -0.93
C ALA A 254 9.33 -10.67 -1.67
N PRO A 255 10.58 -10.67 -1.18
CA PRO A 255 11.70 -10.04 -1.87
C PRO A 255 11.82 -10.52 -3.33
N GLY A 256 12.06 -9.58 -4.24
CA GLY A 256 12.13 -9.80 -5.69
C GLY A 256 10.78 -9.90 -6.41
N ASN A 257 9.64 -9.85 -5.69
CA ASN A 257 8.35 -9.72 -6.35
C ASN A 257 8.11 -8.28 -6.82
N THR A 258 7.32 -8.10 -7.88
CA THR A 258 6.90 -6.79 -8.37
C THR A 258 5.40 -6.63 -8.14
N LEU A 259 5.03 -5.65 -7.33
CA LEU A 259 3.65 -5.19 -7.23
C LEU A 259 3.43 -4.18 -8.35
N SER A 260 2.49 -4.52 -9.21
CA SER A 260 2.04 -3.67 -10.29
C SER A 260 0.68 -3.08 -9.95
N TRP A 261 0.54 -1.78 -10.17
CA TRP A 261 -0.66 -1.05 -9.79
C TRP A 261 -1.20 -0.23 -10.95
N ASN A 262 -2.44 -0.53 -11.36
CA ASN A 262 -3.24 0.36 -12.19
C ASN A 262 -4.13 1.21 -11.26
N VAL A 263 -3.88 2.52 -11.22
CA VAL A 263 -4.65 3.50 -10.43
C VAL A 263 -5.74 4.13 -11.28
N TRP A 264 -6.98 3.77 -11.03
CA TRP A 264 -8.13 4.33 -11.73
C TRP A 264 -8.72 5.49 -10.94
N PHE A 265 -8.50 6.70 -11.44
CA PHE A 265 -8.88 7.95 -10.80
C PHE A 265 -10.32 8.34 -11.12
N GLU A 266 -10.97 9.02 -10.18
CA GLU A 266 -12.14 9.83 -10.46
C GLU A 266 -11.77 11.26 -10.87
N ALA A 267 -12.79 12.00 -11.33
CA ALA A 267 -12.61 13.38 -11.75
C ALA A 267 -12.12 14.26 -10.58
N PRO A 268 -11.21 15.22 -10.86
CA PRO A 268 -10.66 16.14 -9.87
C PRO A 268 -11.70 16.79 -8.96
N GLU A 269 -11.43 16.80 -7.65
CA GLU A 269 -12.19 17.53 -6.63
C GLU A 269 -11.29 18.52 -5.85
N LEU A 270 -11.91 19.44 -5.12
CA LEU A 270 -11.18 20.34 -4.22
C LEU A 270 -10.61 19.56 -3.04
N VAL A 271 -9.40 19.89 -2.62
CA VAL A 271 -8.77 19.23 -1.46
C VAL A 271 -9.42 19.70 -0.17
N ASN A 272 -9.86 18.74 0.64
CA ASN A 272 -10.07 18.96 2.07
C ASN A 272 -8.76 18.71 2.81
N GLN A 273 -8.01 19.77 3.13
CA GLN A 273 -6.68 19.62 3.74
C GLN A 273 -6.72 19.03 5.16
N HIS A 274 -7.83 19.18 5.89
CA HIS A 274 -7.96 18.56 7.21
C HIS A 274 -8.14 17.05 7.08
N GLU A 275 -9.00 16.63 6.15
CA GLU A 275 -9.18 15.21 5.85
C GLU A 275 -7.90 14.62 5.26
N TRP A 276 -7.19 15.31 4.36
CA TRP A 276 -5.89 14.87 3.84
C TRP A 276 -4.88 14.58 4.96
N ARG A 277 -4.71 15.51 5.91
CA ARG A 277 -3.78 15.34 7.05
C ARG A 277 -4.15 14.17 7.96
N THR A 278 -5.44 13.88 8.07
CA THR A 278 -5.95 12.85 9.00
C THR A 278 -6.32 11.56 8.28
N HIS A 279 -6.12 11.47 6.97
CA HIS A 279 -6.57 10.37 6.14
C HIS A 279 -6.00 9.04 6.62
N ALA A 280 -4.67 8.94 6.67
CA ALA A 280 -4.01 7.70 7.10
C ALA A 280 -4.44 7.27 8.51
N GLU A 281 -4.58 8.21 9.43
CA GLU A 281 -5.01 7.91 10.79
C GLU A 281 -6.45 7.36 10.84
N ARG A 282 -7.36 7.89 10.01
CA ARG A 282 -8.74 7.39 9.93
C ARG A 282 -8.80 5.96 9.40
N TRP A 283 -8.00 5.65 8.37
CA TRP A 283 -7.92 4.30 7.81
C TRP A 283 -7.36 3.30 8.82
N ARG A 284 -6.25 3.67 9.48
CA ARG A 284 -5.66 2.87 10.56
C ARG A 284 -6.66 2.57 11.68
N LYS A 285 -7.36 3.60 12.20
CA LYS A 285 -8.37 3.38 13.25
C LYS A 285 -9.51 2.47 12.80
N SER A 286 -9.95 2.60 11.55
CA SER A 286 -10.99 1.74 10.99
C SER A 286 -10.55 0.27 10.89
N ILE A 287 -9.28 0.05 10.54
CA ILE A 287 -8.67 -1.29 10.54
C ILE A 287 -8.58 -1.84 11.97
N ASP A 288 -8.15 -1.02 12.94
CA ASP A 288 -7.98 -1.42 14.33
C ASP A 288 -9.31 -1.72 15.06
N GLU A 289 -10.37 -0.94 14.81
CA GLU A 289 -11.63 -1.01 15.58
C GLU A 289 -12.62 -2.05 15.02
N HIS A 290 -12.76 -2.09 13.70
CA HIS A 290 -13.81 -2.87 13.03
C HIS A 290 -13.30 -3.67 11.86
N HIS A 291 -12.00 -3.53 11.55
CA HIS A 291 -11.35 -4.21 10.45
C HIS A 291 -12.06 -4.00 9.11
N GLY A 292 -12.72 -2.85 9.02
CA GLY A 292 -13.43 -2.38 7.85
C GLY A 292 -12.60 -1.33 7.15
N ALA A 293 -12.85 -1.18 5.85
CA ALA A 293 -12.44 -0.01 5.11
C ALA A 293 -13.54 1.07 5.25
N PRO A 294 -13.22 2.31 5.65
CA PRO A 294 -14.19 3.40 5.80
C PRO A 294 -15.08 3.60 4.56
N ASP A 295 -14.49 3.39 3.38
CA ASP A 295 -15.11 3.66 2.08
C ASP A 295 -15.57 2.38 1.34
N GLY A 296 -15.65 1.25 2.06
CA GLY A 296 -16.10 -0.03 1.54
C GLY A 296 -14.96 -1.01 1.23
N PRO A 297 -15.25 -2.32 1.20
CA PRO A 297 -14.22 -3.34 1.10
C PRO A 297 -13.55 -3.34 -0.28
N GLY A 298 -12.28 -3.78 -0.31
CA GLY A 298 -11.64 -4.21 -1.54
C GLY A 298 -12.25 -5.51 -2.09
N SER A 299 -11.68 -6.01 -3.17
CA SER A 299 -12.01 -7.34 -3.69
C SER A 299 -11.18 -8.43 -2.99
N LYS A 300 -11.60 -9.68 -3.16
CA LYS A 300 -10.71 -10.83 -2.97
C LYS A 300 -9.69 -10.87 -4.12
N ALA A 301 -8.51 -11.43 -3.84
CA ALA A 301 -7.51 -11.69 -4.86
C ALA A 301 -7.98 -12.81 -5.81
N ARG A 302 -7.78 -12.62 -7.11
CA ARG A 302 -8.19 -13.57 -8.16
C ARG A 302 -7.13 -13.73 -9.23
N TYR A 303 -6.98 -14.92 -9.78
CA TYR A 303 -6.15 -15.14 -10.96
C TYR A 303 -6.80 -14.54 -12.22
N TYR A 304 -6.05 -14.51 -13.32
CA TYR A 304 -6.53 -13.95 -14.59
C TYR A 304 -7.85 -14.60 -15.08
N ASN A 305 -8.03 -15.91 -14.82
CA ASN A 305 -9.25 -16.64 -15.17
C ASN A 305 -10.45 -16.36 -14.25
N GLY A 306 -10.27 -15.57 -13.19
CA GLY A 306 -11.30 -15.23 -12.22
C GLY A 306 -11.35 -16.13 -10.98
N ASP A 307 -10.58 -17.22 -10.94
CA ASP A 307 -10.53 -18.10 -9.77
C ASP A 307 -9.96 -17.34 -8.57
N GLU A 308 -10.58 -17.52 -7.41
CA GLU A 308 -10.10 -16.89 -6.17
C GLU A 308 -8.76 -17.48 -5.74
N PHE A 309 -7.81 -16.61 -5.40
CA PHE A 309 -6.59 -17.01 -4.73
C PHE A 309 -6.94 -17.50 -3.32
N ASN A 310 -6.46 -18.69 -2.97
CA ASN A 310 -6.54 -19.22 -1.62
C ASN A 310 -5.15 -19.72 -1.21
N PRO A 311 -4.64 -19.33 -0.04
CA PRO A 311 -3.37 -19.85 0.46
C PRO A 311 -3.50 -21.34 0.79
N LEU A 312 -2.37 -22.07 0.72
CA LEU A 312 -2.32 -23.45 1.19
C LEU A 312 -2.47 -23.48 2.71
N GLU A 313 -3.62 -23.93 3.20
CA GLU A 313 -3.99 -23.88 4.64
C GLU A 313 -2.91 -24.49 5.53
N ASN A 314 -2.44 -25.70 5.24
CA ASN A 314 -1.41 -26.37 6.04
C ASN A 314 -0.11 -25.55 6.14
N ALA A 315 0.35 -24.96 5.03
CA ALA A 315 1.58 -24.15 5.03
C ALA A 315 1.39 -22.86 5.84
N LEU A 316 0.19 -22.29 5.81
CA LEU A 316 -0.14 -21.11 6.58
C LEU A 316 -0.27 -21.42 8.07
N GLU A 317 -0.87 -22.56 8.42
CA GLU A 317 -0.93 -23.06 9.80
C GLU A 317 0.47 -23.28 10.37
N GLU A 318 1.34 -23.98 9.65
CA GLU A 318 2.74 -24.20 10.03
C GLU A 318 3.49 -22.86 10.25
N ALA A 319 3.33 -21.89 9.35
CA ALA A 319 3.98 -20.60 9.50
C ALA A 319 3.46 -19.79 10.70
N VAL A 320 2.17 -19.92 11.01
CA VAL A 320 1.60 -19.32 12.23
C VAL A 320 2.11 -20.04 13.47
N GLU A 321 2.25 -21.37 13.44
CA GLU A 321 2.84 -22.16 14.52
C GLU A 321 4.29 -21.77 14.79
N ASP A 322 5.10 -21.54 13.76
CA ASP A 322 6.49 -21.07 13.90
C ASP A 322 6.56 -19.77 14.72
N VAL A 323 5.65 -18.81 14.47
CA VAL A 323 5.55 -17.56 15.25
C VAL A 323 5.26 -17.86 16.73
N PHE A 324 4.35 -18.80 17.01
CA PHE A 324 4.03 -19.17 18.40
C PHE A 324 5.13 -19.96 19.08
N ASP A 325 5.83 -20.83 18.36
CA ASP A 325 6.92 -21.63 18.89
C ASP A 325 8.12 -20.75 19.23
N PHE A 326 8.40 -19.73 18.42
CA PHE A 326 9.35 -18.68 18.78
C PHE A 326 8.99 -18.06 20.14
N LEU A 327 7.73 -17.68 20.37
CA LEU A 327 7.31 -17.10 21.65
C LEU A 327 7.52 -18.09 22.81
N LYS A 328 7.18 -19.36 22.62
CA LYS A 328 7.35 -20.41 23.64
C LYS A 328 8.82 -20.64 23.99
N ILE A 329 9.71 -20.63 23.00
CA ILE A 329 11.14 -20.88 23.18
C ILE A 329 11.80 -19.68 23.87
N HIS A 330 11.54 -18.47 23.39
CA HIS A 330 12.26 -17.28 23.84
C HIS A 330 11.66 -16.61 25.09
N PHE A 331 10.39 -16.88 25.41
CA PHE A 331 9.67 -16.23 26.51
C PHE A 331 8.94 -17.21 27.44
N LYS A 332 9.41 -18.46 27.53
CA LYS A 332 8.80 -19.50 28.38
C LYS A 332 8.49 -19.05 29.80
N GLU A 333 9.46 -18.46 30.49
CA GLU A 333 9.31 -18.02 31.89
C GLU A 333 8.25 -16.92 32.02
N LEU A 334 8.24 -15.98 31.08
CA LEU A 334 7.24 -14.91 31.02
C LEU A 334 5.85 -15.48 30.73
N ILE A 335 5.74 -16.47 29.84
CA ILE A 335 4.49 -17.18 29.56
C ILE A 335 3.97 -17.89 30.82
N GLU A 336 4.83 -18.62 31.53
CA GLU A 336 4.46 -19.32 32.77
C GLU A 336 4.04 -18.34 33.87
N PHE A 337 4.71 -17.20 33.97
CA PHE A 337 4.34 -16.11 34.88
C PHE A 337 2.96 -15.54 34.54
N LEU A 338 2.72 -15.22 33.26
CA LEU A 338 1.45 -14.66 32.79
C LEU A 338 0.29 -15.63 32.98
N LYS A 339 0.48 -16.93 32.68
CA LYS A 339 -0.56 -17.96 32.92
C LYS A 339 -1.01 -18.01 34.38
N LYS A 340 -0.06 -18.02 35.32
CA LYS A 340 -0.36 -17.98 36.77
C LYS A 340 -1.07 -16.71 37.22
N TRP A 341 -0.93 -15.62 36.46
CA TRP A 341 -1.58 -14.35 36.75
C TRP A 341 -3.01 -14.33 36.21
N PHE A 342 -3.24 -14.84 35.00
CA PHE A 342 -4.57 -14.97 34.41
C PHE A 342 -5.44 -16.07 35.03
N ASP A 343 -4.86 -17.11 35.65
CA ASP A 343 -5.61 -18.17 36.35
C ASP A 343 -6.09 -17.72 37.77
N LYS A 344 -5.76 -16.50 38.21
CA LYS A 344 -6.13 -15.98 39.54
C LYS A 344 -7.27 -14.95 39.53
N ASP A 345 -7.66 -14.49 38.35
CA ASP A 345 -8.79 -13.60 38.10
C ASP A 345 -9.89 -14.37 37.35
#